data_AF-W6Q923-F1
#
_entry.id   AF-W6Q923-F1
#
_cell.length_a   1.000
_cell.length_b   1.000
_cell.length_c   1.000
_cell.angle_alpha   90.00
_cell.angle_beta   90.00
_cell.angle_gamma   90.00
#
_symmetry.space_group_name_H-M   'P 1'
#
loop_
_entity.id
_entity.type
_entity.pdbx_description
1 polymer ?
#
loop_
_entity_poly.entity_id
_entity_poly.type
_entity_poly.pdbx_seq_one_letter_code
_entity_poly.pdbx_strand_id
1 'polypeptide(L)'
;MVQSLRRLGLDPRTQLPFNFIFRGPLGTRKTSTARKIGQVYYDIGLLASSEVVETSATDLVGQYVGQTGPKTQQVLERGLSKVLFIDEVYRLAKGHFAKEAIDKIINSITKPRFTQRLIIALASYNADINRLISINPGLTSRFPESLQFDPLSSADYVKLVCELLLKEKGKILVKSQAQFDLVCLKSPNINFMKEMLQRFDRLSKTASWANTRDIGTLTKTIFGKLLQSFHGKKLVLSEDMVLQAFDSMILERSSREVYPQKTPSTTIQTSDKIDLALRTQSLSNLATTLKSQGSVNKDVASSKKLDTMGPETDRFTTTTTRDVGVTDDEWCQLENDKLLANAKEKEYSCLNDEEEQQKKKILKLKEEGEKAARELEDARGKADEDAKRRHEQDRLQHELERRRQERFMEKLHRQQEALAEARRKEQANQTKLKTMGVCVMEYRWIKQNGGYRCAGGSHWGRMRSLEVPDLVILKHEKIIYF
;
A
#
# COMPACT_ATOMS: atom_id res chain seq x y z
N MET A 1 26.65 -2.10 18.06
CA MET A 1 25.67 -3.12 17.62
C MET A 1 25.95 -3.60 16.19
N VAL A 2 25.52 -2.91 15.11
CA VAL A 2 25.65 -3.45 13.72
C VAL A 2 27.10 -3.80 13.34
N GLN A 3 28.06 -2.91 13.62
CA GLN A 3 29.49 -3.18 13.43
C GLN A 3 29.98 -4.37 14.28
N SER A 4 29.42 -4.55 15.48
CA SER A 4 29.72 -5.67 16.38
C SER A 4 29.20 -7.00 15.81
N LEU A 5 27.98 -7.03 15.27
CA LEU A 5 27.40 -8.20 14.62
C LEU A 5 28.21 -8.61 13.38
N ARG A 6 28.60 -7.64 12.55
CA ARG A 6 29.50 -7.89 11.39
C ARG A 6 30.86 -8.46 11.80
N ARG A 7 31.46 -7.97 12.90
CA ARG A 7 32.71 -8.54 13.45
C ARG A 7 32.56 -9.96 13.99
N LEU A 8 31.34 -10.38 14.34
CA LEU A 8 31.00 -11.73 14.79
C LEU A 8 30.48 -12.63 13.65
N GLY A 9 30.49 -12.16 12.39
CA GLY A 9 29.96 -12.91 11.24
C GLY A 9 28.43 -13.06 11.21
N LEU A 10 27.70 -12.35 12.07
CA LEU A 10 26.24 -12.43 12.18
C LEU A 10 25.56 -11.40 11.28
N ASP A 11 24.54 -11.82 10.51
CA ASP A 11 23.75 -10.90 9.69
C ASP A 11 22.91 -9.95 10.58
N PRO A 12 23.16 -8.62 10.55
CA PRO A 12 22.39 -7.65 11.31
C PRO A 12 20.89 -7.62 10.95
N ARG A 13 20.45 -8.15 9.80
CA ARG A 13 19.02 -8.28 9.47
C ARG A 13 18.25 -9.13 10.49
N THR A 14 18.92 -10.07 11.17
CA THR A 14 18.30 -10.97 12.16
C THR A 14 17.95 -10.29 13.49
N GLN A 15 18.65 -9.21 13.82
CA GLN A 15 18.53 -8.49 15.10
C GLN A 15 17.84 -7.12 14.97
N LEU A 16 17.45 -6.73 13.75
CA LEU A 16 16.92 -5.40 13.45
C LEU A 16 15.45 -5.44 13.01
N PRO A 17 14.59 -4.56 13.55
CA PRO A 17 13.17 -4.52 13.23
C PRO A 17 12.92 -3.80 11.90
N PHE A 18 12.28 -4.48 10.94
CA PHE A 18 11.89 -3.91 9.65
C PHE A 18 10.43 -3.40 9.62
N ASN A 19 9.63 -3.70 10.64
CA ASN A 19 8.20 -3.42 10.67
C ASN A 19 7.86 -2.60 11.92
N PHE A 20 7.38 -1.37 11.73
CA PHE A 20 7.13 -0.39 12.79
C PHE A 20 5.67 0.10 12.79
N ILE A 21 5.14 0.38 13.98
CA ILE A 21 3.90 1.11 14.19
C ILE A 21 4.21 2.47 14.83
N PHE A 22 3.75 3.57 14.24
CA PHE A 22 3.99 4.94 14.71
C PHE A 22 2.72 5.54 15.32
N ARG A 23 2.51 5.35 16.63
CA ARG A 23 1.30 5.79 17.34
C ARG A 23 1.34 7.26 17.74
N GLY A 24 0.20 7.95 17.78
CA GLY A 24 0.09 9.35 18.27
C GLY A 24 -0.48 10.34 17.25
N PRO A 25 -0.73 11.61 17.62
CA PRO A 25 -1.51 12.55 16.83
C PRO A 25 -0.78 13.13 15.60
N LEU A 26 -1.54 13.74 14.69
CA LEU A 26 -1.01 14.48 13.53
C LEU A 26 -0.01 15.58 13.93
N GLY A 27 0.95 15.86 13.05
CA GLY A 27 1.97 16.89 13.26
C GLY A 27 3.18 16.47 14.12
N THR A 28 3.16 15.30 14.75
CA THR A 28 4.24 14.77 15.62
C THR A 28 5.48 14.23 14.85
N ARG A 29 5.79 14.81 13.69
CA ARG A 29 6.98 14.53 12.86
C ARG A 29 7.19 13.05 12.42
N LYS A 30 6.16 12.19 12.52
CA LYS A 30 6.14 10.78 12.07
C LYS A 30 6.86 10.54 10.73
N THR A 31 6.44 11.24 9.69
CA THR A 31 7.00 11.16 8.33
C THR A 31 8.49 11.54 8.28
N SER A 32 8.90 12.54 9.08
CA SER A 32 10.31 12.92 9.23
C SER A 32 11.14 11.87 9.96
N THR A 33 10.52 11.07 10.84
CA THR A 33 11.18 9.94 11.52
C THR A 33 11.29 8.72 10.61
N ALA A 34 10.31 8.45 9.75
CA ALA A 34 10.49 7.52 8.62
C ALA A 34 11.64 7.97 7.71
N ARG A 35 11.66 9.29 7.39
CA ARG A 35 12.82 10.09 6.91
C ARG A 35 14.16 9.56 7.44
N LYS A 36 14.34 9.66 8.75
CA LYS A 36 15.59 9.30 9.45
C LYS A 36 15.86 7.80 9.50
N ILE A 37 14.83 6.96 9.66
CA ILE A 37 15.00 5.49 9.66
C ILE A 37 15.48 5.00 8.28
N GLY A 38 14.93 5.54 7.19
CA GLY A 38 15.41 5.25 5.84
C GLY A 38 16.89 5.59 5.66
N GLN A 39 17.31 6.78 6.12
CA GLN A 39 18.72 7.17 6.09
C GLN A 39 19.61 6.23 6.93
N VAL A 40 19.27 5.96 8.19
CA VAL A 40 20.05 5.07 9.06
C VAL A 40 20.17 3.66 8.47
N TYR A 41 19.11 3.11 7.89
CA TYR A 41 19.14 1.78 7.27
C TYR A 41 19.86 1.72 5.91
N TYR A 42 19.94 2.85 5.21
CA TYR A 42 20.80 3.02 4.03
C TYR A 42 22.28 3.15 4.43
N ASP A 43 22.61 3.98 5.42
CA ASP A 43 23.98 4.22 5.90
C ASP A 43 24.66 2.95 6.44
N ILE A 44 23.89 2.04 7.06
CA ILE A 44 24.39 0.72 7.48
C ILE A 44 24.40 -0.32 6.36
N GLY A 45 23.90 -0.01 5.16
CA GLY A 45 23.88 -0.90 4.00
C GLY A 45 22.86 -2.05 4.09
N LEU A 46 21.65 -1.78 4.59
CA LEU A 46 20.54 -2.76 4.60
C LEU A 46 19.43 -2.46 3.59
N LEU A 47 19.21 -1.17 3.28
CA LEU A 47 18.40 -0.67 2.16
C LEU A 47 19.29 -0.18 1.02
N ALA A 48 18.77 -0.14 -0.21
CA ALA A 48 19.48 0.36 -1.39
C ALA A 48 19.25 1.86 -1.66
N SER A 49 18.28 2.47 -0.97
CA SER A 49 18.04 3.91 -0.97
C SER A 49 17.43 4.34 0.36
N SER A 50 17.73 5.58 0.80
CA SER A 50 17.09 6.21 1.96
C SER A 50 15.71 6.84 1.64
N GLU A 51 15.27 6.75 0.39
CA GLU A 51 13.96 7.22 -0.08
C GLU A 51 12.80 6.57 0.68
N VAL A 52 11.77 7.37 0.96
CA VAL A 52 10.53 6.94 1.59
C VAL A 52 9.38 7.06 0.61
N VAL A 53 8.79 5.92 0.29
CA VAL A 53 7.54 5.83 -0.47
C VAL A 53 6.41 6.16 0.51
N GLU A 54 5.95 7.40 0.48
CA GLU A 54 4.81 7.86 1.26
C GLU A 54 3.50 7.43 0.55
N THR A 55 2.55 6.89 1.29
CA THR A 55 1.34 6.26 0.73
C THR A 55 0.18 6.33 1.73
N SER A 56 -1.06 6.41 1.23
CA SER A 56 -2.28 6.45 2.04
C SER A 56 -3.01 5.10 2.05
N ALA A 57 -3.88 4.88 3.04
CA ALA A 57 -4.83 3.77 3.03
C ALA A 57 -5.68 3.67 1.73
N THR A 58 -6.02 4.80 1.13
CA THR A 58 -6.77 4.87 -0.15
C THR A 58 -5.97 4.38 -1.36
N ASP A 59 -4.63 4.38 -1.30
CA ASP A 59 -3.77 3.86 -2.36
C ASP A 59 -3.65 2.33 -2.31
N LEU A 60 -3.94 1.71 -1.15
CA LEU A 60 -3.91 0.26 -0.96
C LEU A 60 -5.22 -0.41 -1.38
N VAL A 61 -6.36 0.26 -1.11
CA VAL A 61 -7.71 -0.25 -1.35
C VAL A 61 -8.17 -0.02 -2.79
N GLY A 62 -8.74 -1.03 -3.42
CA GLY A 62 -9.38 -0.95 -4.74
C GLY A 62 -10.78 -0.34 -4.69
N GLN A 63 -11.29 0.12 -5.83
CA GLN A 63 -12.68 0.60 -5.93
C GLN A 63 -13.67 -0.56 -6.12
N TYR A 64 -13.21 -1.66 -6.70
CA TYR A 64 -14.01 -2.84 -7.02
C TYR A 64 -13.41 -4.11 -6.38
N VAL A 65 -14.25 -5.13 -6.21
CA VAL A 65 -13.87 -6.45 -5.66
C VAL A 65 -12.67 -7.03 -6.42
N GLY A 66 -11.70 -7.59 -5.69
CA GLY A 66 -10.50 -8.22 -6.27
C GLY A 66 -9.39 -7.26 -6.71
N GLN A 67 -9.63 -5.94 -6.75
CA GLN A 67 -8.57 -4.96 -7.10
C GLN A 67 -7.61 -4.66 -5.94
N THR A 68 -8.04 -4.80 -4.70
CA THR A 68 -7.25 -4.45 -3.51
C THR A 68 -5.99 -5.32 -3.39
N GLY A 69 -6.11 -6.64 -3.49
CA GLY A 69 -4.98 -7.57 -3.43
C GLY A 69 -3.83 -7.25 -4.41
N PRO A 70 -4.10 -6.98 -5.70
CA PRO A 70 -3.11 -6.48 -6.66
C PRO A 70 -2.58 -5.08 -6.34
N LYS A 71 -3.46 -4.11 -6.02
CA LYS A 71 -3.08 -2.71 -5.76
C LYS A 71 -2.16 -2.59 -4.53
N THR A 72 -2.53 -3.25 -3.44
CA THR A 72 -1.70 -3.39 -2.22
C THR A 72 -0.36 -4.06 -2.54
N GLN A 73 -0.33 -5.07 -3.40
CA GLN A 73 0.94 -5.70 -3.81
C GLN A 73 1.82 -4.75 -4.61
N GLN A 74 1.25 -3.97 -5.55
CA GLN A 74 2.00 -2.98 -6.32
C GLN A 74 2.65 -1.92 -5.42
N VAL A 75 1.95 -1.46 -4.37
CA VAL A 75 2.51 -0.55 -3.37
C VAL A 75 3.69 -1.18 -2.61
N LEU A 76 3.53 -2.44 -2.15
CA LEU A 76 4.61 -3.17 -1.47
C LEU A 76 5.83 -3.40 -2.37
N GLU A 77 5.62 -3.61 -3.67
CA GLU A 77 6.68 -3.76 -4.66
C GLU A 77 7.41 -2.44 -4.95
N ARG A 78 6.71 -1.29 -4.94
CA ARG A 78 7.36 0.04 -4.98
C ARG A 78 8.22 0.33 -3.75
N GLY A 79 7.86 -0.24 -2.60
CA GLY A 79 8.61 -0.13 -1.35
C GLY A 79 9.87 -0.99 -1.25
N LEU A 80 10.12 -1.91 -2.20
CA LEU A 80 11.28 -2.80 -2.15
C LEU A 80 12.61 -2.03 -2.13
N SER A 81 13.50 -2.45 -1.23
CA SER A 81 14.80 -1.83 -0.92
C SER A 81 14.73 -0.37 -0.45
N LYS A 82 13.55 0.09 -0.03
CA LYS A 82 13.23 1.45 0.48
C LYS A 82 12.44 1.36 1.80
N VAL A 83 11.97 2.50 2.30
CA VAL A 83 10.93 2.56 3.35
C VAL A 83 9.57 2.80 2.70
N LEU A 84 8.56 2.02 3.09
CA LEU A 84 7.16 2.27 2.80
C LEU A 84 6.49 2.89 4.04
N PHE A 85 6.08 4.16 3.95
CA PHE A 85 5.36 4.88 5.01
C PHE A 85 3.88 4.96 4.65
N ILE A 86 3.04 4.27 5.42
CA ILE A 86 1.59 4.22 5.21
C ILE A 86 0.93 5.10 6.27
N ASP A 87 0.34 6.23 5.86
CA ASP A 87 -0.35 7.16 6.75
C ASP A 87 -1.87 6.89 6.80
N GLU A 88 -2.50 7.36 7.89
CA GLU A 88 -3.93 7.24 8.17
C GLU A 88 -4.47 5.80 8.07
N VAL A 89 -3.68 4.84 8.59
CA VAL A 89 -3.97 3.39 8.53
C VAL A 89 -5.30 3.03 9.21
N TYR A 90 -5.85 3.90 10.09
CA TYR A 90 -7.20 3.77 10.65
C TYR A 90 -8.31 3.64 9.60
N ARG A 91 -8.12 4.18 8.39
CA ARG A 91 -9.05 4.02 7.28
C ARG A 91 -9.17 2.55 6.87
N LEU A 92 -8.14 1.73 7.11
CA LEU A 92 -8.15 0.28 6.92
C LEU A 92 -8.85 -0.51 8.06
N ALA A 93 -9.41 0.17 9.07
CA ALA A 93 -10.22 -0.42 10.13
C ALA A 93 -11.75 -0.34 9.86
N LYS A 94 -12.15 -0.02 8.62
CA LYS A 94 -13.56 0.17 8.20
C LYS A 94 -13.83 -0.42 6.80
N GLY A 95 -14.70 -1.44 6.72
CA GLY A 95 -15.14 -2.07 5.46
C GLY A 95 -14.35 -3.32 5.06
N HIS A 96 -14.89 -4.11 4.13
CA HIS A 96 -14.33 -5.42 3.77
C HIS A 96 -13.00 -5.33 3.00
N PHE A 97 -12.92 -4.46 1.98
CA PHE A 97 -11.68 -4.24 1.21
C PHE A 97 -10.53 -3.70 2.06
N ALA A 98 -10.85 -2.88 3.06
CA ALA A 98 -9.90 -2.37 4.04
C ALA A 98 -9.21 -3.52 4.84
N LYS A 99 -9.97 -4.56 5.20
CA LYS A 99 -9.40 -5.77 5.82
C LYS A 99 -8.53 -6.56 4.84
N GLU A 100 -9.00 -6.76 3.60
CA GLU A 100 -8.26 -7.46 2.54
C GLU A 100 -6.86 -6.84 2.32
N ALA A 101 -6.74 -5.51 2.36
CA ALA A 101 -5.45 -4.82 2.26
C ALA A 101 -4.49 -5.18 3.42
N ILE A 102 -4.97 -5.16 4.68
CA ILE A 102 -4.15 -5.54 5.85
C ILE A 102 -3.75 -7.01 5.78
N ASP A 103 -4.68 -7.91 5.45
CA ASP A 103 -4.42 -9.34 5.34
C ASP A 103 -3.41 -9.62 4.21
N LYS A 104 -3.49 -8.88 3.09
CA LYS A 104 -2.51 -8.92 2.00
C LYS A 104 -1.13 -8.41 2.43
N ILE A 105 -1.04 -7.36 3.25
CA ILE A 105 0.24 -6.86 3.81
C ILE A 105 0.87 -7.93 4.70
N ILE A 106 0.14 -8.46 5.69
CA ILE A 106 0.61 -9.49 6.64
C ILE A 106 1.10 -10.75 5.90
N ASN A 107 0.35 -11.19 4.89
CA ASN A 107 0.71 -12.33 4.05
C ASN A 107 1.89 -12.05 3.11
N SER A 108 2.18 -10.78 2.79
CA SER A 108 3.28 -10.41 1.89
C SER A 108 4.60 -10.22 2.64
N ILE A 109 4.61 -9.55 3.80
CA ILE A 109 5.82 -9.39 4.65
C ILE A 109 6.36 -10.71 5.21
N THR A 110 5.54 -11.78 5.17
CA THR A 110 5.96 -13.14 5.55
C THR A 110 6.65 -13.88 4.38
N LYS A 111 6.61 -13.37 3.14
CA LYS A 111 7.20 -14.02 1.95
C LYS A 111 8.67 -13.60 1.74
N PRO A 112 9.60 -14.52 1.38
CA PRO A 112 11.02 -14.23 1.15
C PRO A 112 11.34 -13.10 0.15
N ARG A 113 10.40 -12.73 -0.74
CA ARG A 113 10.53 -11.58 -1.65
C ARG A 113 10.47 -10.22 -0.93
N PHE A 114 9.83 -10.15 0.23
CA PHE A 114 9.61 -8.91 1.00
C PHE A 114 10.25 -8.96 2.40
N THR A 115 10.31 -10.13 3.06
CA THR A 115 10.93 -10.31 4.38
C THR A 115 12.34 -9.71 4.41
N GLN A 116 12.61 -8.78 5.35
CA GLN A 116 13.90 -8.07 5.50
C GLN A 116 14.42 -7.35 4.24
N ARG A 117 13.54 -7.08 3.25
CA ARG A 117 13.88 -6.41 1.97
C ARG A 117 13.19 -5.05 1.78
N LEU A 118 12.27 -4.66 2.65
CA LEU A 118 11.79 -3.28 2.81
C LEU A 118 11.54 -2.99 4.28
N ILE A 119 11.42 -1.70 4.63
CA ILE A 119 10.90 -1.27 5.92
C ILE A 119 9.44 -0.83 5.74
N ILE A 120 8.54 -1.24 6.63
CA ILE A 120 7.16 -0.74 6.66
C ILE A 120 6.91 0.04 7.96
N ALA A 121 6.43 1.27 7.84
CA ALA A 121 6.00 2.11 8.94
C ALA A 121 4.50 2.44 8.82
N LEU A 122 3.69 1.92 9.74
CA LEU A 122 2.25 2.16 9.81
C LEU A 122 1.95 3.33 10.77
N ALA A 123 1.42 4.45 10.27
CA ALA A 123 1.12 5.64 11.07
C ALA A 123 -0.38 5.82 11.33
N SER A 124 -0.75 6.04 12.60
CA SER A 124 -2.10 6.44 13.01
C SER A 124 -2.16 6.92 14.47
N TYR A 125 -3.32 7.42 14.89
CA TYR A 125 -3.63 7.72 16.30
C TYR A 125 -3.64 6.45 17.17
N ASN A 126 -3.43 6.62 18.48
CA ASN A 126 -3.34 5.53 19.45
C ASN A 126 -4.59 4.63 19.49
N ALA A 127 -5.79 5.23 19.62
CA ALA A 127 -7.05 4.49 19.66
C ALA A 127 -7.29 3.67 18.38
N ASP A 128 -6.93 4.22 17.22
CA ASP A 128 -7.12 3.55 15.94
C ASP A 128 -6.15 2.39 15.70
N ILE A 129 -4.88 2.52 16.11
CA ILE A 129 -3.93 1.40 16.09
C ILE A 129 -4.46 0.25 16.96
N ASN A 130 -4.94 0.55 18.16
CA ASN A 130 -5.53 -0.46 19.04
C ASN A 130 -6.74 -1.13 18.38
N ARG A 131 -7.66 -0.35 17.76
CA ARG A 131 -8.79 -0.88 16.98
C ARG A 131 -8.35 -1.77 15.81
N LEU A 132 -7.34 -1.35 15.05
CA LEU A 132 -6.82 -2.08 13.90
C LEU A 132 -6.21 -3.43 14.32
N ILE A 133 -5.47 -3.45 15.44
CA ILE A 133 -4.95 -4.67 16.07
C ILE A 133 -6.09 -5.57 16.55
N SER A 134 -7.15 -5.02 17.14
CA SER A 134 -8.34 -5.81 17.55
C SER A 134 -9.07 -6.46 16.38
N ILE A 135 -9.05 -5.86 15.19
CA ILE A 135 -9.63 -6.45 13.96
C ILE A 135 -8.73 -7.56 13.41
N ASN A 136 -7.41 -7.33 13.41
CA ASN A 136 -6.40 -8.22 12.82
C ASN A 136 -5.21 -8.43 13.78
N PRO A 137 -5.33 -9.36 14.75
CA PRO A 137 -4.31 -9.57 15.79
C PRO A 137 -2.96 -10.08 15.24
N GLY A 138 -2.94 -10.58 14.00
CA GLY A 138 -1.70 -10.91 13.28
C GLY A 138 -0.77 -9.71 13.04
N LEU A 139 -1.27 -8.46 13.16
CA LEU A 139 -0.41 -7.27 13.14
C LEU A 139 0.62 -7.30 14.27
N THR A 140 0.21 -7.61 15.50
CA THR A 140 1.09 -7.60 16.68
C THR A 140 2.28 -8.56 16.54
N SER A 141 2.09 -9.71 15.89
CA SER A 141 3.17 -10.70 15.68
C SER A 141 4.11 -10.38 14.53
N ARG A 142 3.76 -9.41 13.67
CA ARG A 142 4.57 -9.01 12.50
C ARG A 142 5.13 -7.59 12.59
N PHE A 143 4.53 -6.73 13.41
CA PHE A 143 4.98 -5.39 13.76
C PHE A 143 5.29 -5.35 15.26
N PRO A 144 6.39 -5.98 15.71
CA PRO A 144 6.75 -6.03 17.12
C PRO A 144 7.10 -4.65 17.68
N GLU A 145 7.66 -3.77 16.85
CA GLU A 145 8.10 -2.45 17.26
C GLU A 145 7.02 -1.38 17.10
N SER A 146 6.86 -0.58 18.15
CA SER A 146 5.82 0.44 18.23
C SER A 146 6.37 1.72 18.86
N LEU A 147 6.67 2.70 18.02
CA LEU A 147 7.12 4.03 18.46
C LEU A 147 5.90 4.90 18.82
N GLN A 148 5.85 5.34 20.08
CA GLN A 148 4.95 6.38 20.55
C GLN A 148 5.49 7.76 20.13
N PHE A 149 4.60 8.62 19.63
CA PHE A 149 4.90 10.01 19.30
C PHE A 149 3.91 10.91 20.04
N ASP A 150 4.33 11.40 21.21
CA ASP A 150 3.53 12.31 22.02
C ASP A 150 3.54 13.75 21.45
N PRO A 151 2.52 14.57 21.76
CA PRO A 151 2.58 16.01 21.50
C PRO A 151 3.75 16.67 22.26
N LEU A 152 4.29 17.77 21.73
CA LEU A 152 5.33 18.52 22.43
C LEU A 152 4.73 19.26 23.64
N SER A 153 5.58 19.66 24.59
CA SER A 153 5.13 20.51 25.71
C SER A 153 4.76 21.92 25.22
N SER A 154 3.92 22.63 25.98
CA SER A 154 3.60 24.04 25.69
C SER A 154 4.85 24.92 25.61
N ALA A 155 5.90 24.62 26.39
CA ALA A 155 7.17 25.35 26.34
C ALA A 155 7.94 25.08 25.04
N ASP A 156 7.90 23.85 24.52
CA ASP A 156 8.53 23.49 23.24
C ASP A 156 7.73 24.01 22.04
N TYR A 157 6.41 24.18 22.18
CA TYR A 157 5.61 24.89 21.19
C TYR A 157 5.94 26.40 21.12
N VAL A 158 6.24 27.05 22.24
CA VAL A 158 6.77 28.43 22.24
C VAL A 158 8.11 28.49 21.50
N LYS A 159 9.07 27.61 21.84
CA LYS A 159 10.37 27.51 21.14
C LYS A 159 10.19 27.32 19.63
N LEU A 160 9.28 26.43 19.22
CA LEU A 160 9.02 26.12 17.82
C LEU A 160 8.42 27.30 17.05
N VAL A 161 7.55 28.12 17.66
CA VAL A 161 7.08 29.39 17.06
C VAL A 161 8.26 30.35 16.87
N CYS A 162 9.12 30.51 17.88
CA CYS A 162 10.30 31.37 17.79
C CYS A 162 11.27 30.93 16.68
N GLU A 163 11.59 29.62 16.61
CA GLU A 163 12.43 29.04 15.55
C GLU A 163 11.86 29.31 14.15
N LEU A 164 10.56 29.11 13.96
CA LEU A 164 9.91 29.31 12.66
C LEU A 164 9.86 30.79 12.26
N LEU A 165 9.53 31.70 13.18
CA LEU A 165 9.54 33.14 12.90
C LEU A 165 10.95 33.67 12.60
N LEU A 166 11.98 33.18 13.32
CA LEU A 166 13.38 33.47 13.00
C LEU A 166 13.78 32.95 11.61
N LYS A 167 13.30 31.77 11.23
CA LYS A 167 13.55 31.18 9.90
C LYS A 167 12.88 31.96 8.78
N GLU A 168 11.65 32.43 8.94
CA GLU A 168 10.98 33.28 7.94
C GLU A 168 11.67 34.65 7.81
N LYS A 169 12.08 35.27 8.93
CA LYS A 169 12.96 36.47 8.91
C LYS A 169 14.23 36.23 8.09
N GLY A 170 14.90 35.09 8.31
CA GLY A 170 16.13 34.73 7.60
C GLY A 170 15.95 34.67 6.07
N LYS A 171 14.85 34.09 5.58
CA LYS A 171 14.54 34.03 4.13
C LYS A 171 14.35 35.41 3.50
N ILE A 172 13.86 36.38 4.27
CA ILE A 172 13.47 37.69 3.75
C ILE A 172 14.63 38.69 3.85
N LEU A 173 15.49 38.61 4.87
CA LEU A 173 16.76 39.34 4.89
C LEU A 173 17.66 39.04 3.68
N VAL A 174 17.58 37.83 3.13
CA VAL A 174 18.27 37.43 1.89
C VAL A 174 17.63 38.05 0.63
N LYS A 175 16.40 38.57 0.71
CA LYS A 175 15.64 39.15 -0.42
C LYS A 175 15.39 40.65 -0.32
N SER A 176 15.48 41.24 0.87
CA SER A 176 15.29 42.67 1.10
C SER A 176 16.01 43.13 2.37
N GLN A 177 16.57 44.34 2.34
CA GLN A 177 17.30 44.95 3.47
C GLN A 177 16.38 45.48 4.58
N ALA A 178 15.16 44.94 4.73
CA ALA A 178 14.18 45.41 5.71
C ALA A 178 14.62 45.06 7.15
N GLN A 179 14.61 46.04 8.04
CA GLN A 179 14.91 45.82 9.46
C GLN A 179 13.74 45.13 10.17
N PHE A 180 13.96 43.90 10.63
CA PHE A 180 13.00 43.11 11.42
C PHE A 180 13.40 43.08 12.91
N ASP A 181 12.61 43.71 13.76
CA ASP A 181 12.76 43.64 15.22
C ASP A 181 11.82 42.57 15.81
N LEU A 182 12.45 41.50 16.31
CA LEU A 182 11.82 40.39 17.04
C LEU A 182 12.24 40.42 18.52
N VAL A 183 12.24 41.62 19.12
CA VAL A 183 12.74 41.84 20.50
C VAL A 183 11.95 40.98 21.50
N CYS A 184 10.63 40.96 21.36
CA CYS A 184 9.69 40.11 22.10
C CYS A 184 9.98 38.59 22.03
N LEU A 185 10.75 38.11 21.06
CA LEU A 185 11.15 36.70 20.94
C LEU A 185 12.60 36.44 21.38
N LYS A 186 13.43 37.49 21.49
CA LYS A 186 14.81 37.40 21.99
C LYS A 186 14.89 37.54 23.50
N SER A 187 14.07 38.43 24.07
CA SER A 187 13.99 38.72 25.50
C SER A 187 12.51 38.83 25.88
N PRO A 188 11.77 37.71 25.88
CA PRO A 188 10.33 37.72 26.14
C PRO A 188 10.02 38.09 27.60
N ASN A 189 9.01 38.91 27.82
CA ASN A 189 8.53 39.24 29.16
C ASN A 189 7.99 37.98 29.87
N ILE A 190 8.23 37.85 31.19
CA ILE A 190 7.74 36.71 32.01
C ILE A 190 6.20 36.61 31.92
N ASN A 191 5.50 37.74 31.91
CA ASN A 191 4.05 37.78 31.76
C ASN A 191 3.61 37.30 30.35
N PHE A 192 4.26 37.78 29.29
CA PHE A 192 4.01 37.34 27.91
C PHE A 192 4.28 35.84 27.71
N MET A 193 5.35 35.30 28.29
CA MET A 193 5.63 33.85 28.30
C MET A 193 4.51 33.06 29.00
N LYS A 194 4.07 33.52 30.18
CA LYS A 194 2.97 32.89 30.93
C LYS A 194 1.66 32.90 30.12
N GLU A 195 1.37 34.01 29.45
CA GLU A 195 0.20 34.18 28.59
C GLU A 195 0.25 33.32 27.31
N MET A 196 1.41 33.17 26.67
CA MET A 196 1.60 32.22 25.56
C MET A 196 1.42 30.77 26.03
N LEU A 197 1.98 30.41 27.19
CA LEU A 197 1.86 29.06 27.76
C LEU A 197 0.40 28.71 28.11
N GLN A 198 -0.36 29.65 28.69
CA GLN A 198 -1.78 29.49 28.95
C GLN A 198 -2.60 29.33 27.66
N ARG A 199 -2.28 30.09 26.61
CA ARG A 199 -2.95 29.95 25.30
C ARG A 199 -2.60 28.64 24.60
N PHE A 200 -1.37 28.14 24.72
CA PHE A 200 -1.00 26.80 24.25
C PHE A 200 -1.67 25.67 25.04
N ASP A 201 -1.80 25.80 26.37
CA ASP A 201 -2.54 24.84 27.20
C ASP A 201 -4.04 24.77 26.83
N ARG A 202 -4.66 25.92 26.52
CA ARG A 202 -6.03 25.96 25.98
C ARG A 202 -6.13 25.31 24.60
N LEU A 203 -5.20 25.61 23.69
CA LEU A 203 -5.16 25.00 22.35
C LEU A 203 -4.93 23.48 22.41
N SER A 204 -4.06 22.98 23.30
CA SER A 204 -3.76 21.54 23.39
C SER A 204 -4.95 20.69 23.87
N LYS A 205 -5.94 21.32 24.53
CA LYS A 205 -7.20 20.72 24.98
C LYS A 205 -8.32 20.81 23.95
N THR A 206 -8.12 21.57 22.87
CA THR A 206 -9.07 21.70 21.76
C THR A 206 -8.99 20.44 20.89
N ALA A 207 -10.10 19.76 20.65
CA ALA A 207 -10.16 18.52 19.87
C ALA A 207 -9.74 18.71 18.40
N SER A 208 -9.83 19.95 17.89
CA SER A 208 -9.36 20.35 16.56
C SER A 208 -7.86 20.71 16.46
N TRP A 209 -7.02 20.32 17.43
CA TRP A 209 -5.60 20.67 17.47
C TRP A 209 -4.68 19.69 16.71
N ALA A 210 -3.92 20.20 15.73
CA ALA A 210 -3.04 19.46 14.85
C ALA A 210 -1.53 19.70 15.12
N ASN A 211 -1.19 20.11 16.35
CA ASN A 211 0.18 20.29 16.85
C ASN A 211 1.04 21.15 15.89
N THR A 212 2.17 20.63 15.40
CA THR A 212 3.08 21.33 14.47
C THR A 212 2.40 21.88 13.21
N ARG A 213 1.30 21.28 12.71
CA ARG A 213 0.58 21.82 11.55
C ARG A 213 -0.05 23.17 11.88
N ASP A 214 -0.70 23.28 13.03
CA ASP A 214 -1.34 24.52 13.48
C ASP A 214 -0.34 25.57 13.93
N ILE A 215 0.79 25.17 14.49
CA ILE A 215 1.92 26.09 14.77
C ILE A 215 2.48 26.70 13.48
N GLY A 216 2.53 25.92 12.39
CA GLY A 216 2.85 26.44 11.06
C GLY A 216 1.81 27.45 10.55
N THR A 217 0.53 27.22 10.80
CA THR A 217 -0.57 28.15 10.48
C THR A 217 -0.48 29.42 11.32
N LEU A 218 -0.31 29.30 12.64
CA LEU A 218 -0.17 30.42 13.59
C LEU A 218 1.03 31.30 13.24
N THR A 219 2.19 30.68 12.93
CA THR A 219 3.39 31.38 12.45
C THR A 219 3.06 32.21 11.20
N LYS A 220 2.35 31.64 10.23
CA LYS A 220 1.91 32.37 9.02
C LYS A 220 0.92 33.49 9.34
N THR A 221 0.00 33.31 10.28
CA THR A 221 -0.95 34.36 10.69
C THR A 221 -0.26 35.53 11.38
N ILE A 222 0.65 35.25 12.32
CA ILE A 222 1.51 36.26 12.97
C ILE A 222 2.33 37.00 11.91
N PHE A 223 2.96 36.26 11.00
CA PHE A 223 3.78 36.84 9.95
C PHE A 223 2.97 37.64 8.91
N GLY A 224 1.74 37.21 8.60
CA GLY A 224 0.81 37.94 7.74
C GLY A 224 0.37 39.26 8.35
N LYS A 225 -0.03 39.27 9.64
CA LYS A 225 -0.31 40.51 10.39
C LYS A 225 0.91 41.44 10.42
N LEU A 226 2.13 40.89 10.56
CA LEU A 226 3.38 41.65 10.55
C LEU A 226 3.68 42.28 9.18
N LEU A 227 3.35 41.62 8.07
CA LEU A 227 3.46 42.22 6.73
C LEU A 227 2.37 43.28 6.48
N GLN A 228 1.16 43.10 7.01
CA GLN A 228 0.07 44.07 6.87
C GLN A 228 0.34 45.41 7.58
N SER A 229 1.16 45.42 8.64
CA SER A 229 1.61 46.65 9.30
C SER A 229 2.84 47.32 8.65
N PHE A 230 3.31 46.82 7.50
CA PHE A 230 4.54 47.32 6.87
C PHE A 230 4.37 48.69 6.18
N HIS A 231 4.96 49.72 6.79
CA HIS A 231 5.02 51.09 6.24
C HIS A 231 6.45 51.49 5.81
N GLY A 232 7.16 50.57 5.16
CA GLY A 232 8.32 50.89 4.31
C GLY A 232 9.71 51.05 4.96
N LYS A 233 9.84 51.14 6.30
CA LYS A 233 11.17 51.31 6.94
C LYS A 233 11.54 50.31 8.05
N LYS A 234 10.58 49.77 8.80
CA LYS A 234 10.84 48.82 9.90
C LYS A 234 9.67 47.87 10.12
N LEU A 235 9.97 46.63 10.49
CA LEU A 235 9.00 45.58 10.85
C LEU A 235 9.21 45.22 12.31
N VAL A 236 8.30 45.64 13.19
CA VAL A 236 8.36 45.39 14.64
C VAL A 236 7.25 44.42 15.01
N LEU A 237 7.61 43.30 15.64
CA LEU A 237 6.62 42.36 16.18
C LEU A 237 6.27 42.74 17.62
N SER A 238 5.06 43.26 17.84
CA SER A 238 4.54 43.55 19.19
C SER A 238 4.03 42.27 19.88
N GLU A 239 4.15 42.20 21.21
CA GLU A 239 3.63 41.09 22.03
C GLU A 239 2.12 40.87 21.78
N ASP A 240 1.33 41.95 21.79
CA ASP A 240 -0.10 41.93 21.50
C ASP A 240 -0.46 41.30 20.13
N MET A 241 0.30 41.58 19.07
CA MET A 241 0.05 40.98 17.75
C MET A 241 0.16 39.45 17.77
N VAL A 242 1.05 38.92 18.61
CA VAL A 242 1.19 37.48 18.84
C VAL A 242 0.00 36.95 19.64
N LEU A 243 -0.33 37.58 20.77
CA LEU A 243 -1.46 37.17 21.62
C LEU A 243 -2.79 37.19 20.86
N GLN A 244 -3.09 38.26 20.13
CA GLN A 244 -4.26 38.34 19.25
C GLN A 244 -4.29 37.21 18.21
N ALA A 245 -3.16 36.77 17.68
CA ALA A 245 -3.12 35.69 16.69
C ALA A 245 -3.44 34.32 17.33
N PHE A 246 -2.98 34.08 18.57
CA PHE A 246 -3.45 32.94 19.37
C PHE A 246 -4.94 33.02 19.66
N ASP A 247 -5.45 34.15 20.15
CA ASP A 247 -6.86 34.29 20.52
C ASP A 247 -7.79 34.19 19.30
N SER A 248 -7.35 34.70 18.14
CA SER A 248 -8.03 34.47 16.85
C SER A 248 -8.13 32.98 16.52
N MET A 249 -7.04 32.22 16.68
CA MET A 249 -7.01 30.77 16.42
C MET A 249 -7.84 29.99 17.45
N ILE A 250 -7.78 30.34 18.73
CA ILE A 250 -8.59 29.72 19.78
C ILE A 250 -10.08 29.90 19.46
N LEU A 251 -10.51 31.12 19.14
CA LEU A 251 -11.91 31.42 18.79
C LEU A 251 -12.35 30.69 17.50
N GLU A 252 -11.49 30.66 16.47
CA GLU A 252 -11.73 29.94 15.21
C GLU A 252 -11.86 28.42 15.41
N ARG A 253 -11.18 27.82 16.40
CA ARG A 253 -11.29 26.38 16.68
C ARG A 253 -12.43 26.06 17.66
N SER A 254 -12.62 26.83 18.72
CA SER A 254 -13.75 26.62 19.65
C SER A 254 -15.11 26.80 18.97
N SER A 255 -15.24 27.76 18.03
CA SER A 255 -16.48 27.91 17.24
C SER A 255 -16.77 26.70 16.33
N ARG A 256 -15.73 26.04 15.79
CA ARG A 256 -15.87 24.78 15.03
C ARG A 256 -16.27 23.57 15.88
N GLU A 257 -16.09 23.63 17.20
CA GLU A 257 -16.51 22.58 18.14
C GLU A 257 -17.97 22.74 18.57
N VAL A 258 -18.43 24.00 18.69
CA VAL A 258 -19.84 24.33 19.01
C VAL A 258 -20.80 23.99 17.85
N TYR A 259 -20.31 23.99 16.60
CA TYR A 259 -21.05 23.44 15.46
C TYR A 259 -20.78 21.94 15.31
N PRO A 260 -21.69 21.03 15.71
CA PRO A 260 -21.49 19.60 15.50
C PRO A 260 -21.37 19.30 14.00
N GLN A 261 -20.33 18.56 13.64
CA GLN A 261 -20.09 18.08 12.28
C GLN A 261 -21.29 17.26 11.80
N LYS A 262 -22.16 17.86 10.97
CA LYS A 262 -23.13 17.11 10.17
C LYS A 262 -22.37 16.29 9.14
N THR A 263 -21.89 15.12 9.55
CA THR A 263 -21.50 14.06 8.62
C THR A 263 -22.69 13.78 7.69
N PRO A 264 -22.50 13.70 6.37
CA PRO A 264 -23.56 13.25 5.48
C PRO A 264 -23.81 11.76 5.75
N SER A 265 -24.78 11.49 6.62
CA SER A 265 -25.23 10.13 6.94
C SER A 265 -25.92 9.53 5.72
N THR A 266 -25.15 8.82 4.89
CA THR A 266 -25.70 8.00 3.82
C THR A 266 -26.44 6.82 4.45
N THR A 267 -27.75 6.99 4.66
CA THR A 267 -28.64 5.98 5.24
C THR A 267 -28.80 4.80 4.28
N ILE A 268 -27.89 3.83 4.37
CA ILE A 268 -28.10 2.50 3.82
C ILE A 268 -28.87 1.71 4.87
N GLN A 269 -30.08 1.30 4.53
CA GLN A 269 -30.90 0.44 5.38
C GLN A 269 -30.31 -0.97 5.42
N THR A 270 -29.82 -1.40 6.58
CA THR A 270 -29.55 -2.81 6.87
C THR A 270 -30.68 -3.34 7.72
N SER A 271 -31.60 -4.08 7.13
CA SER A 271 -32.63 -4.81 7.87
C SER A 271 -32.09 -6.13 8.43
N ASP A 272 -32.82 -6.66 9.40
CA ASP A 272 -32.89 -8.07 9.79
C ASP A 272 -31.67 -8.70 10.50
N LYS A 273 -31.92 -8.92 11.79
CA LYS A 273 -31.14 -9.69 12.76
C LYS A 273 -30.90 -11.13 12.30
N ILE A 274 -29.80 -11.71 12.75
CA ILE A 274 -29.82 -13.07 13.33
C ILE A 274 -29.04 -13.03 14.65
N ASP A 275 -29.73 -13.28 15.76
CA ASP A 275 -29.09 -13.72 17.01
C ASP A 275 -28.76 -15.20 16.89
N LEU A 276 -27.52 -15.60 17.24
CA LEU A 276 -27.26 -16.98 17.65
C LEU A 276 -26.17 -17.04 18.72
N ALA A 277 -26.44 -17.80 19.78
CA ALA A 277 -25.68 -17.76 21.00
C ALA A 277 -24.33 -18.51 20.92
N LEU A 278 -23.38 -18.05 21.75
CA LEU A 278 -22.18 -18.81 22.11
C LEU A 278 -22.56 -20.18 22.66
N ARG A 279 -21.95 -21.25 22.12
CA ARG A 279 -21.81 -22.51 22.85
C ARG A 279 -20.39 -23.05 22.68
N THR A 280 -19.66 -23.04 23.78
CA THR A 280 -18.31 -23.60 23.88
C THR A 280 -18.36 -25.13 23.95
N GLN A 281 -17.41 -25.77 23.27
CA GLN A 281 -16.81 -27.04 23.70
C GLN A 281 -15.40 -27.15 23.11
N SER A 282 -14.55 -27.99 23.72
CA SER A 282 -13.10 -27.95 23.55
C SER A 282 -12.50 -29.35 23.64
N LEU A 283 -11.34 -29.55 22.99
CA LEU A 283 -10.48 -30.74 23.02
C LEU A 283 -11.12 -32.04 22.49
N SER A 284 -10.50 -32.76 21.56
CA SER A 284 -9.20 -33.39 21.83
C SER A 284 -8.50 -33.98 20.59
N ASN A 285 -7.18 -33.96 20.65
CA ASN A 285 -6.18 -34.94 20.18
C ASN A 285 -6.50 -35.88 19.01
N LEU A 286 -5.63 -35.87 17.98
CA LEU A 286 -4.74 -37.01 17.77
C LEU A 286 -3.42 -36.59 17.10
N ALA A 287 -2.28 -37.06 17.64
CA ALA A 287 -0.96 -36.87 17.06
C ALA A 287 0.01 -37.97 17.52
N THR A 288 0.31 -38.93 16.63
CA THR A 288 1.21 -40.08 16.87
C THR A 288 1.70 -40.63 15.52
N THR A 289 2.90 -41.20 15.30
CA THR A 289 4.29 -40.89 15.72
C THR A 289 5.24 -41.71 14.83
N LEU A 290 6.27 -41.06 14.26
CA LEU A 290 7.59 -41.56 13.77
C LEU A 290 7.85 -43.06 13.42
N LYS A 291 8.57 -43.27 12.30
CA LYS A 291 9.73 -44.18 12.02
C LYS A 291 9.65 -44.85 10.62
N SER A 292 10.73 -45.25 9.93
CA SER A 292 12.19 -44.91 9.95
C SER A 292 12.92 -45.58 8.75
N GLN A 293 14.25 -45.40 8.62
CA GLN A 293 15.19 -46.04 7.65
C GLN A 293 15.18 -45.46 6.21
N GLY A 294 16.29 -45.42 5.45
CA GLY A 294 17.72 -45.62 5.80
C GLY A 294 18.65 -45.90 4.58
N SER A 295 19.96 -45.60 4.71
CA SER A 295 21.08 -46.01 3.80
C SER A 295 21.16 -45.41 2.35
N VAL A 296 22.31 -45.35 1.64
CA VAL A 296 23.76 -45.21 1.98
C VAL A 296 24.59 -44.86 0.69
N ASN A 297 25.93 -44.66 0.80
CA ASN A 297 26.95 -44.37 -0.24
C ASN A 297 27.04 -42.90 -0.75
N LYS A 298 28.18 -42.17 -0.83
CA LYS A 298 29.65 -42.36 -0.61
C LYS A 298 30.54 -42.61 -1.86
N ASP A 299 31.77 -42.06 -1.77
CA ASP A 299 33.04 -42.35 -2.49
C ASP A 299 33.29 -41.69 -3.87
N VAL A 300 34.51 -41.27 -4.28
CA VAL A 300 35.78 -40.91 -3.56
C VAL A 300 36.80 -40.21 -4.51
N ALA A 301 38.04 -39.90 -4.06
CA ALA A 301 39.25 -39.64 -4.88
C ALA A 301 39.38 -38.28 -5.64
N SER A 302 40.57 -37.78 -6.02
CA SER A 302 41.97 -37.96 -5.54
C SER A 302 42.89 -36.81 -6.06
N SER A 303 44.10 -36.67 -5.50
CA SER A 303 45.08 -35.59 -5.76
C SER A 303 46.20 -36.00 -6.76
N LYS A 304 46.96 -35.02 -7.32
CA LYS A 304 48.29 -35.27 -7.95
C LYS A 304 49.24 -34.04 -8.04
N LYS A 305 50.48 -34.31 -8.47
CA LYS A 305 51.71 -33.46 -8.55
C LYS A 305 52.59 -34.00 -9.72
N LEU A 306 53.66 -33.38 -10.27
CA LEU A 306 54.36 -32.06 -10.17
C LEU A 306 54.90 -31.73 -11.60
N ASP A 307 55.94 -30.95 -12.00
CA ASP A 307 57.05 -30.16 -11.42
C ASP A 307 57.67 -29.22 -12.53
N THR A 308 58.83 -28.57 -12.29
CA THR A 308 59.99 -28.39 -13.25
C THR A 308 60.46 -26.97 -13.66
N MET A 309 61.71 -26.64 -13.26
CA MET A 309 62.84 -25.88 -13.89
C MET A 309 62.67 -24.65 -14.82
N GLY A 310 63.75 -23.84 -14.91
CA GLY A 310 63.92 -22.67 -15.79
C GLY A 310 64.99 -22.83 -16.90
N PRO A 311 65.33 -21.76 -17.65
CA PRO A 311 66.05 -21.84 -18.93
C PRO A 311 67.55 -21.51 -18.91
N GLU A 312 68.28 -21.98 -19.93
CA GLU A 312 69.68 -21.64 -20.24
C GLU A 312 69.79 -20.46 -21.23
N THR A 313 71.02 -20.01 -21.48
CA THR A 313 71.37 -18.91 -22.41
C THR A 313 72.03 -19.43 -23.70
N ASP A 314 71.72 -18.80 -24.84
CA ASP A 314 72.53 -18.91 -26.06
C ASP A 314 72.77 -17.52 -26.69
N ARG A 315 73.80 -17.39 -27.53
CA ARG A 315 74.46 -16.11 -27.85
C ARG A 315 74.83 -16.02 -29.34
N PHE A 316 74.11 -15.20 -30.10
CA PHE A 316 74.39 -14.94 -31.52
C PHE A 316 74.92 -13.53 -31.79
N THR A 317 75.94 -13.43 -32.64
CA THR A 317 76.58 -12.17 -33.06
C THR A 317 76.16 -11.80 -34.48
N THR A 318 75.84 -10.53 -34.71
CA THR A 318 75.64 -9.97 -36.07
C THR A 318 76.38 -8.65 -36.19
N THR A 319 77.37 -8.59 -37.09
CA THR A 319 78.27 -7.45 -37.24
C THR A 319 77.56 -6.25 -37.88
N THR A 320 77.53 -5.12 -37.19
CA THR A 320 77.05 -3.83 -37.71
C THR A 320 78.22 -2.96 -38.18
N THR A 321 78.06 -2.29 -39.33
CA THR A 321 79.11 -1.42 -39.89
C THR A 321 79.30 -0.18 -39.00
N ARG A 322 80.55 0.16 -38.70
CA ARG A 322 80.91 1.16 -37.69
C ARG A 322 81.52 2.42 -38.31
N ASP A 323 81.04 3.58 -37.87
CA ASP A 323 81.58 4.88 -38.28
C ASP A 323 82.89 5.24 -37.56
N VAL A 324 83.79 5.90 -38.29
CA VAL A 324 85.13 6.24 -37.81
C VAL A 324 85.09 7.48 -36.92
N GLY A 325 85.17 7.26 -35.60
CA GLY A 325 85.27 8.34 -34.60
C GLY A 325 84.68 8.00 -33.23
N VAL A 326 83.82 6.98 -33.12
CA VAL A 326 83.17 6.56 -31.87
C VAL A 326 84.03 5.53 -31.14
N THR A 327 84.21 5.67 -29.82
CA THR A 327 84.98 4.71 -29.00
C THR A 327 84.25 3.37 -28.83
N ASP A 328 84.98 2.33 -28.39
CA ASP A 328 84.41 0.98 -28.21
C ASP A 328 83.27 0.97 -27.18
N ASP A 329 83.43 1.70 -26.07
CA ASP A 329 82.46 1.78 -24.98
C ASP A 329 81.20 2.55 -25.40
N GLU A 330 81.35 3.69 -26.09
CA GLU A 330 80.23 4.48 -26.62
C GLU A 330 79.39 3.68 -27.63
N TRP A 331 80.05 2.93 -28.53
CA TRP A 331 79.35 2.08 -29.49
C TRP A 331 78.59 0.94 -28.81
N CYS A 332 79.21 0.29 -27.82
CA CYS A 332 78.54 -0.74 -27.01
C CYS A 332 77.35 -0.17 -26.23
N GLN A 333 77.43 1.05 -25.71
CA GLN A 333 76.31 1.69 -25.03
C GLN A 333 75.16 2.01 -26.01
N LEU A 334 75.46 2.61 -27.16
CA LEU A 334 74.46 2.93 -28.19
C LEU A 334 73.74 1.69 -28.73
N GLU A 335 74.44 0.56 -28.91
CA GLU A 335 73.83 -0.68 -29.37
C GLU A 335 72.93 -1.32 -28.29
N ASN A 336 73.30 -1.21 -27.01
CA ASN A 336 72.43 -1.61 -25.88
C ASN A 336 71.18 -0.69 -25.75
N ASP A 337 71.34 0.63 -25.84
CA ASP A 337 70.22 1.58 -25.76
C ASP A 337 69.23 1.38 -26.93
N LYS A 338 69.75 1.07 -28.14
CA LYS A 338 68.96 0.68 -29.31
C LYS A 338 68.19 -0.63 -29.08
N LEU A 339 68.79 -1.64 -28.45
CA LEU A 339 68.10 -2.88 -28.08
C LEU A 339 67.01 -2.63 -27.02
N LEU A 340 67.28 -1.78 -26.02
CA LEU A 340 66.29 -1.39 -25.00
C LEU A 340 65.12 -0.59 -25.57
N ALA A 341 65.37 0.31 -26.53
CA ALA A 341 64.32 1.02 -27.25
C ALA A 341 63.43 0.06 -28.06
N ASN A 342 64.04 -0.81 -28.86
CA ASN A 342 63.34 -1.83 -29.66
C ASN A 342 62.53 -2.82 -28.79
N ALA A 343 62.98 -3.11 -27.56
CA ALA A 343 62.25 -3.94 -26.61
C ALA A 343 61.00 -3.23 -26.07
N LYS A 344 61.15 -1.97 -25.63
CA LYS A 344 60.03 -1.14 -25.12
C LYS A 344 58.96 -0.85 -26.18
N GLU A 345 59.37 -0.65 -27.44
CA GLU A 345 58.44 -0.43 -28.55
C GLU A 345 57.59 -1.68 -28.84
N LYS A 346 58.20 -2.88 -28.78
CA LYS A 346 57.47 -4.16 -28.89
C LYS A 346 56.54 -4.41 -27.72
N GLU A 347 56.97 -4.12 -26.50
CA GLU A 347 56.15 -4.20 -25.28
C GLU A 347 54.92 -3.27 -25.38
N TYR A 348 55.13 -2.03 -25.82
CA TYR A 348 54.07 -1.06 -26.06
C TYR A 348 53.07 -1.50 -27.15
N SER A 349 53.57 -2.05 -28.27
CA SER A 349 52.69 -2.62 -29.31
C SER A 349 51.83 -3.76 -28.76
N CYS A 350 52.43 -4.70 -28.03
CA CYS A 350 51.73 -5.85 -27.44
C CYS A 350 50.60 -5.42 -26.50
N LEU A 351 50.86 -4.43 -25.62
CA LEU A 351 49.86 -3.86 -24.71
C LEU A 351 48.71 -3.17 -25.47
N ASN A 352 49.03 -2.46 -26.56
CA ASN A 352 48.02 -1.77 -27.38
C ASN A 352 47.14 -2.76 -28.16
N ASP A 353 47.73 -3.84 -28.70
CA ASP A 353 47.01 -4.94 -29.35
C ASP A 353 46.10 -5.70 -28.36
N GLU A 354 46.57 -5.92 -27.12
CA GLU A 354 45.75 -6.50 -26.05
C GLU A 354 44.58 -5.59 -25.65
N GLU A 355 44.81 -4.28 -25.52
CA GLU A 355 43.75 -3.32 -25.19
C GLU A 355 42.69 -3.27 -26.31
N GLU A 356 43.10 -3.29 -27.59
CA GLU A 356 42.17 -3.33 -28.71
C GLU A 356 41.37 -4.65 -28.77
N GLN A 357 42.01 -5.78 -28.46
CA GLN A 357 41.30 -7.07 -28.29
C GLN A 357 40.30 -7.05 -27.13
N GLN A 358 40.62 -6.41 -26.00
CA GLN A 358 39.69 -6.25 -24.88
C GLN A 358 38.50 -5.36 -25.27
N LYS A 359 38.74 -4.22 -25.92
CA LYS A 359 37.69 -3.34 -26.48
C LYS A 359 36.76 -4.10 -27.43
N LYS A 360 37.31 -4.91 -28.34
CA LYS A 360 36.55 -5.78 -29.27
C LYS A 360 35.72 -6.86 -28.55
N LYS A 361 36.23 -7.45 -27.47
CA LYS A 361 35.48 -8.42 -26.63
C LYS A 361 34.32 -7.74 -25.88
N ILE A 362 34.56 -6.56 -25.29
CA ILE A 362 33.55 -5.78 -24.56
C ILE A 362 32.40 -5.34 -25.49
N LEU A 363 32.72 -4.91 -26.72
CA LEU A 363 31.71 -4.50 -27.69
C LEU A 363 30.76 -5.66 -28.05
N LYS A 364 31.29 -6.85 -28.36
CA LYS A 364 30.47 -8.03 -28.67
C LYS A 364 29.54 -8.43 -27.51
N LEU A 365 30.07 -8.47 -26.28
CA LEU A 365 29.26 -8.77 -25.09
C LEU A 365 28.13 -7.75 -24.87
N LYS A 366 28.35 -6.48 -25.25
CA LYS A 366 27.33 -5.43 -25.20
C LYS A 366 26.26 -5.63 -26.29
N GLU A 367 26.66 -5.95 -27.52
CA GLU A 367 25.74 -6.24 -28.63
C GLU A 367 24.86 -7.48 -28.34
N GLU A 368 25.47 -8.55 -27.81
CA GLU A 368 24.77 -9.76 -27.36
C GLU A 368 23.78 -9.45 -26.23
N GLY A 369 24.19 -8.64 -25.24
CA GLY A 369 23.32 -8.18 -24.15
C GLY A 369 22.14 -7.32 -24.63
N GLU A 370 22.38 -6.38 -25.55
CA GLU A 370 21.34 -5.56 -26.16
C GLU A 370 20.39 -6.36 -27.06
N LYS A 371 20.83 -7.49 -27.63
CA LYS A 371 19.96 -8.42 -28.36
C LYS A 371 19.08 -9.21 -27.39
N ALA A 372 19.67 -9.81 -26.36
CA ALA A 372 18.95 -10.56 -25.33
C ALA A 372 17.91 -9.69 -24.58
N ALA A 373 18.23 -8.41 -24.34
CA ALA A 373 17.29 -7.46 -23.74
C ALA A 373 16.04 -7.23 -24.61
N ARG A 374 16.22 -7.04 -25.93
CA ARG A 374 15.10 -6.88 -26.89
C ARG A 374 14.24 -8.14 -26.98
N GLU A 375 14.86 -9.32 -27.04
CA GLU A 375 14.14 -10.60 -27.05
C GLU A 375 13.31 -10.81 -25.77
N LEU A 376 13.80 -10.33 -24.61
CA LEU A 376 13.07 -10.37 -23.34
C LEU A 376 11.88 -9.39 -23.31
N GLU A 377 12.02 -8.17 -23.85
CA GLU A 377 10.92 -7.21 -23.93
C GLU A 377 9.82 -7.68 -24.89
N ASP A 378 10.18 -8.23 -26.05
CA ASP A 378 9.24 -8.85 -27.00
C ASP A 378 8.48 -10.03 -26.37
N ALA A 379 9.18 -10.89 -25.62
CA ALA A 379 8.56 -12.02 -24.91
C ALA A 379 7.59 -11.53 -23.83
N ARG A 380 7.95 -10.47 -23.10
CA ARG A 380 7.10 -9.83 -22.09
C ARG A 380 5.85 -9.18 -22.71
N GLY A 381 6.00 -8.46 -23.83
CA GLY A 381 4.87 -7.85 -24.54
C GLY A 381 3.85 -8.89 -25.00
N LYS A 382 4.33 -10.03 -25.54
CA LYS A 382 3.47 -11.17 -25.92
C LYS A 382 2.74 -11.77 -24.70
N ALA A 383 3.44 -11.93 -23.57
CA ALA A 383 2.83 -12.42 -22.33
C ALA A 383 1.76 -11.48 -21.75
N ASP A 384 1.98 -10.16 -21.80
CA ASP A 384 1.00 -9.16 -21.35
C ASP A 384 -0.23 -9.11 -22.28
N GLU A 385 -0.08 -9.31 -23.60
CA GLU A 385 -1.21 -9.45 -24.54
C GLU A 385 -2.01 -10.74 -24.32
N ASP A 386 -1.35 -11.89 -24.14
CA ASP A 386 -2.06 -13.14 -23.86
C ASP A 386 -2.73 -13.14 -22.47
N ALA A 387 -2.20 -12.39 -21.50
CA ALA A 387 -2.87 -12.15 -20.22
C ALA A 387 -4.16 -11.32 -20.39
N LYS A 388 -4.15 -10.27 -21.22
CA LYS A 388 -5.37 -9.50 -21.57
C LYS A 388 -6.43 -10.39 -22.22
N ARG A 389 -6.04 -11.18 -23.23
CA ARG A 389 -6.94 -12.09 -23.96
C ARG A 389 -7.62 -13.10 -23.03
N ARG A 390 -6.89 -13.70 -22.10
CA ARG A 390 -7.46 -14.60 -21.09
C ARG A 390 -8.47 -13.87 -20.20
N HIS A 391 -8.13 -12.68 -19.72
CA HIS A 391 -9.04 -11.90 -18.88
C HIS A 391 -10.34 -11.49 -19.60
N GLU A 392 -10.28 -11.19 -20.90
CA GLU A 392 -11.48 -10.94 -21.71
C GLU A 392 -12.31 -12.22 -21.96
N GLN A 393 -11.65 -13.37 -22.18
CA GLN A 393 -12.33 -14.66 -22.29
C GLN A 393 -13.04 -15.05 -20.99
N ASP A 394 -12.39 -14.89 -19.84
CA ASP A 394 -12.97 -15.13 -18.51
C ASP A 394 -14.19 -14.22 -18.28
N ARG A 395 -14.09 -12.93 -18.63
CA ARG A 395 -15.19 -11.96 -18.53
C ARG A 395 -16.40 -12.40 -19.38
N LEU A 396 -16.16 -12.85 -20.61
CA LEU A 396 -17.21 -13.33 -21.53
C LEU A 396 -17.83 -14.64 -21.05
N GLN A 397 -17.04 -15.58 -20.51
CA GLN A 397 -17.57 -16.82 -19.93
C GLN A 397 -18.47 -16.54 -18.72
N HIS A 398 -18.02 -15.69 -17.78
CA HIS A 398 -18.80 -15.32 -16.60
C HIS A 398 -20.11 -14.58 -16.99
N GLU A 399 -20.10 -13.73 -18.02
CA GLU A 399 -21.32 -13.08 -18.50
C GLU A 399 -22.28 -14.06 -19.18
N LEU A 400 -21.77 -15.01 -19.98
CA LEU A 400 -22.57 -16.08 -20.58
C LEU A 400 -23.18 -17.01 -19.52
N GLU A 401 -22.42 -17.35 -18.47
CA GLU A 401 -22.90 -18.18 -17.37
C GLU A 401 -23.97 -17.46 -16.53
N ARG A 402 -23.76 -16.18 -16.21
CA ARG A 402 -24.80 -15.33 -15.59
C ARG A 402 -26.08 -15.32 -16.43
N ARG A 403 -26.00 -15.08 -17.74
CA ARG A 403 -27.15 -15.11 -18.66
C ARG A 403 -27.83 -16.48 -18.74
N ARG A 404 -27.10 -17.59 -18.50
CA ARG A 404 -27.69 -18.94 -18.36
C ARG A 404 -28.43 -19.09 -17.02
N GLN A 405 -27.86 -18.63 -15.92
CA GLN A 405 -28.48 -18.66 -14.59
C GLN A 405 -29.75 -17.82 -14.54
N GLU A 406 -29.74 -16.60 -15.09
CA GLU A 406 -30.92 -15.72 -15.18
C GLU A 406 -32.07 -16.41 -15.95
N ARG A 407 -31.79 -16.99 -17.13
CA ARG A 407 -32.76 -17.78 -17.92
C ARG A 407 -33.25 -19.05 -17.22
N PHE A 408 -32.46 -19.65 -16.34
CA PHE A 408 -32.86 -20.81 -15.55
C PHE A 408 -33.81 -20.39 -14.42
N MET A 409 -33.48 -19.32 -13.70
CA MET A 409 -34.33 -18.76 -12.65
C MET A 409 -35.66 -18.22 -13.20
N GLU A 410 -35.65 -17.59 -14.37
CA GLU A 410 -36.87 -17.15 -15.07
C GLU A 410 -37.80 -18.33 -15.41
N LYS A 411 -37.25 -19.44 -15.93
CA LYS A 411 -38.01 -20.67 -16.18
C LYS A 411 -38.59 -21.26 -14.88
N LEU A 412 -37.81 -21.26 -13.80
CA LEU A 412 -38.25 -21.76 -12.49
C LEU A 412 -39.40 -20.91 -11.93
N HIS A 413 -39.27 -19.58 -12.00
CA HIS A 413 -40.32 -18.64 -11.58
C HIS A 413 -41.61 -18.87 -12.37
N ARG A 414 -41.52 -18.95 -13.70
CA ARG A 414 -42.66 -19.19 -14.58
C ARG A 414 -43.36 -20.53 -14.32
N GLN A 415 -42.61 -21.56 -13.90
CA GLN A 415 -43.19 -22.83 -13.44
C GLN A 415 -43.92 -22.67 -12.10
N GLN A 416 -43.34 -21.94 -11.14
CA GLN A 416 -43.99 -21.68 -9.85
C GLN A 416 -45.27 -20.85 -10.00
N GLU A 417 -45.28 -19.84 -10.87
CA GLU A 417 -46.46 -19.04 -11.21
C GLU A 417 -47.57 -19.89 -11.83
N ALA A 418 -47.23 -20.74 -12.82
CA ALA A 418 -48.20 -21.64 -13.45
C ALA A 418 -48.79 -22.65 -12.45
N LEU A 419 -47.98 -23.19 -11.53
CA LEU A 419 -48.43 -24.08 -10.45
C LEU A 419 -49.32 -23.33 -9.44
N ALA A 420 -49.00 -22.09 -9.09
CA ALA A 420 -49.81 -21.26 -8.21
C ALA A 420 -51.16 -20.90 -8.84
N GLU A 421 -51.17 -20.53 -10.13
CA GLU A 421 -52.39 -20.24 -10.88
C GLU A 421 -53.28 -21.49 -11.02
N ALA A 422 -52.68 -22.65 -11.29
CA ALA A 422 -53.39 -23.93 -11.30
C ALA A 422 -54.05 -24.24 -9.95
N ARG A 423 -53.34 -24.08 -8.82
CA ARG A 423 -53.91 -24.24 -7.47
C ARG A 423 -55.06 -23.25 -7.21
N ARG A 424 -54.94 -21.98 -7.62
CA ARG A 424 -56.04 -20.99 -7.48
C ARG A 424 -57.25 -21.36 -8.33
N LYS A 425 -57.05 -21.84 -9.56
CA LYS A 425 -58.12 -22.37 -10.44
C LYS A 425 -58.79 -23.62 -9.85
N GLU A 426 -58.02 -24.50 -9.21
CA GLU A 426 -58.57 -25.67 -8.53
C GLU A 426 -59.38 -25.28 -7.29
N GLN A 427 -58.83 -24.46 -6.40
CA GLN A 427 -59.54 -23.92 -5.23
C GLN A 427 -60.84 -23.22 -5.63
N ALA A 428 -60.83 -22.41 -6.70
CA ALA A 428 -62.02 -21.76 -7.23
C ALA A 428 -63.04 -22.75 -7.82
N ASN A 429 -62.62 -23.92 -8.34
CA ASN A 429 -63.54 -24.99 -8.73
C ASN A 429 -64.10 -25.72 -7.50
N GLN A 430 -63.29 -25.96 -6.47
CA GLN A 430 -63.72 -26.60 -5.22
C GLN A 430 -64.71 -25.73 -4.43
N THR A 431 -64.51 -24.40 -4.35
CA THR A 431 -65.48 -23.51 -3.71
C THR A 431 -66.79 -23.47 -4.49
N LYS A 432 -66.74 -23.35 -5.83
CA LYS A 432 -67.94 -23.44 -6.69
C LYS A 432 -68.70 -24.75 -6.51
N LEU A 433 -68.00 -25.89 -6.41
CA LEU A 433 -68.61 -27.19 -6.11
C LEU A 433 -69.28 -27.22 -4.73
N LYS A 434 -68.65 -26.64 -3.69
CA LYS A 434 -69.27 -26.51 -2.35
C LYS A 434 -70.53 -25.64 -2.39
N THR A 435 -70.51 -24.52 -3.12
CA THR A 435 -71.68 -23.62 -3.27
C THR A 435 -72.84 -24.26 -4.04
N MET A 436 -72.58 -25.17 -4.99
CA MET A 436 -73.66 -25.92 -5.68
C MET A 436 -74.22 -27.11 -4.90
N GLY A 437 -73.68 -27.41 -3.71
CA GLY A 437 -74.15 -28.49 -2.84
C GLY A 437 -74.20 -29.87 -3.51
N VAL A 438 -75.23 -30.64 -3.19
CA VAL A 438 -75.62 -31.87 -3.90
C VAL A 438 -76.78 -31.60 -4.86
N CYS A 439 -77.05 -32.54 -5.76
CA CYS A 439 -78.23 -32.49 -6.61
C CYS A 439 -79.53 -32.60 -5.78
N VAL A 440 -80.69 -32.27 -6.37
CA VAL A 440 -82.02 -32.39 -5.73
C VAL A 440 -82.32 -33.84 -5.28
N MET A 441 -81.67 -34.82 -5.90
CA MET A 441 -81.71 -36.24 -5.54
C MET A 441 -80.44 -36.70 -4.79
N GLU A 442 -79.83 -35.82 -4.00
CA GLU A 442 -78.63 -35.99 -3.14
C GLU A 442 -77.30 -36.45 -3.81
N TYR A 443 -77.33 -36.85 -5.07
CA TYR A 443 -76.13 -37.23 -5.83
C TYR A 443 -75.11 -36.08 -5.99
N ARG A 444 -73.81 -36.44 -5.95
CA ARG A 444 -72.69 -35.51 -6.17
C ARG A 444 -72.59 -35.04 -7.63
N TRP A 445 -71.99 -33.87 -7.84
CA TRP A 445 -71.69 -33.31 -9.15
C TRP A 445 -70.34 -33.79 -9.70
N ILE A 446 -70.30 -34.20 -10.97
CA ILE A 446 -69.13 -34.63 -11.72
C ILE A 446 -68.87 -33.62 -12.84
N LYS A 447 -67.62 -33.15 -12.99
CA LYS A 447 -67.23 -32.20 -14.04
C LYS A 447 -67.14 -32.90 -15.40
N GLN A 448 -67.75 -32.33 -16.43
CA GLN A 448 -67.68 -32.80 -17.82
C GLN A 448 -67.41 -31.63 -18.78
N ASN A 449 -67.10 -31.89 -20.05
CA ASN A 449 -66.94 -30.82 -21.04
C ASN A 449 -68.26 -30.03 -21.16
N GLY A 450 -68.19 -28.72 -20.88
CA GLY A 450 -69.35 -27.81 -20.93
C GLY A 450 -70.18 -27.68 -19.66
N GLY A 451 -69.86 -28.36 -18.55
CA GLY A 451 -70.61 -28.18 -17.29
C GLY A 451 -70.37 -29.22 -16.20
N TYR A 452 -71.34 -29.35 -15.30
CA TYR A 452 -71.36 -30.35 -14.24
C TYR A 452 -72.58 -31.26 -14.41
N ARG A 453 -72.37 -32.57 -14.44
CA ARG A 453 -73.44 -33.58 -14.53
C ARG A 453 -73.60 -34.27 -13.18
N CYS A 454 -74.84 -34.54 -12.79
CA CYS A 454 -75.16 -35.34 -11.60
C CYS A 454 -74.61 -36.77 -11.76
N ALA A 455 -74.11 -37.39 -10.68
CA ALA A 455 -73.61 -38.77 -10.69
C ALA A 455 -74.68 -39.79 -11.11
N GLY A 456 -75.95 -39.54 -10.77
CA GLY A 456 -77.11 -40.30 -11.27
C GLY A 456 -77.50 -40.02 -12.73
N GLY A 457 -76.68 -39.30 -13.49
CA GLY A 457 -76.80 -39.09 -14.94
C GLY A 457 -77.91 -38.12 -15.40
N SER A 458 -79.02 -37.99 -14.67
CA SER A 458 -80.25 -37.36 -15.18
C SER A 458 -80.26 -35.82 -15.15
N HIS A 459 -79.43 -35.18 -14.33
CA HIS A 459 -79.48 -33.72 -14.11
C HIS A 459 -78.17 -33.02 -14.51
N TRP A 460 -78.30 -31.80 -15.06
CA TRP A 460 -77.18 -30.97 -15.52
C TRP A 460 -77.14 -29.62 -14.81
N GLY A 461 -76.08 -29.37 -14.05
CA GLY A 461 -75.82 -28.07 -13.42
C GLY A 461 -75.28 -27.08 -14.42
N ARG A 462 -76.15 -26.20 -14.95
CA ARG A 462 -75.76 -25.05 -15.77
C ARG A 462 -75.59 -23.83 -14.86
N MET A 463 -74.36 -23.33 -14.75
CA MET A 463 -74.02 -22.23 -13.84
C MET A 463 -74.58 -20.90 -14.37
N ARG A 464 -75.36 -20.18 -13.56
CA ARG A 464 -75.61 -18.75 -13.79
C ARG A 464 -74.33 -17.98 -13.47
N SER A 465 -74.00 -16.98 -14.28
CA SER A 465 -72.88 -16.07 -14.04
C SER A 465 -73.17 -15.23 -12.80
N LEU A 466 -72.68 -15.67 -11.64
CA LEU A 466 -72.42 -14.75 -10.54
C LEU A 466 -71.19 -13.93 -10.94
N GLU A 467 -71.44 -12.71 -11.40
CA GLU A 467 -70.41 -11.69 -11.51
C GLU A 467 -69.79 -11.50 -10.13
N VAL A 468 -68.48 -11.71 -10.03
CA VAL A 468 -67.74 -11.38 -8.82
C VAL A 468 -67.57 -9.86 -8.85
N PRO A 469 -68.05 -9.11 -7.84
CA PRO A 469 -67.93 -7.65 -7.85
C PRO A 469 -66.45 -7.24 -7.94
N ASP A 470 -66.18 -6.19 -8.71
CA ASP A 470 -64.82 -5.76 -9.05
C ASP A 470 -63.93 -5.56 -7.82
N LEU A 471 -63.04 -6.51 -7.58
CA LEU A 471 -62.02 -6.39 -6.54
C LEU A 471 -60.91 -5.49 -7.08
N VAL A 472 -61.02 -4.20 -6.75
CA VAL A 472 -60.21 -3.08 -7.24
C VAL A 472 -58.76 -3.47 -7.52
N ILE A 473 -58.38 -3.41 -8.80
CA ILE A 473 -57.03 -3.74 -9.27
C ILE A 473 -56.07 -2.59 -8.90
N LEU A 474 -55.49 -2.67 -7.70
CA LEU A 474 -54.30 -1.86 -7.36
C LEU A 474 -53.11 -2.37 -8.17
N LYS A 475 -52.99 -1.87 -9.41
CA LYS A 475 -51.74 -1.89 -10.17
C LYS A 475 -50.69 -1.07 -9.40
N HIS A 476 -49.83 -1.75 -8.66
CA HIS A 476 -48.60 -1.12 -8.19
C HIS A 476 -47.68 -0.94 -9.40
N GLU A 477 -47.67 0.28 -9.96
CA GLU A 477 -46.80 0.61 -11.08
C GLU A 477 -45.33 0.50 -10.65
N LYS A 478 -44.53 -0.23 -11.43
CA LYS A 478 -43.08 -0.20 -11.29
C LYS A 478 -42.59 1.13 -11.87
N ILE A 479 -42.30 2.09 -11.00
CA ILE A 479 -41.53 3.28 -11.37
C ILE A 479 -40.16 2.79 -11.86
N ILE A 480 -39.92 2.92 -13.16
CA ILE A 480 -38.62 2.70 -13.78
C ILE A 480 -37.81 3.97 -13.52
N TYR A 481 -36.85 3.90 -12.61
CA TYR A 481 -35.78 4.89 -12.55
C TYR A 481 -34.79 4.63 -13.67
N PHE A 482 -34.60 5.65 -14.52
CA PHE A 482 -33.44 5.83 -15.39
C PHE A 482 -32.35 6.61 -14.63
#